data_AF-A0A0N4YXV5-F1
#
_entry.id   AF-A0A0N4YXV5-F1
#
_cell.length_a   1.000
_cell.length_b   1.000
_cell.length_c   1.000
_cell.angle_alpha   90.00
_cell.angle_beta   90.00
_cell.angle_gamma   90.00
#
_symmetry.space_group_name_H-M   'P 1'
#
loop_
_entity.id
_entity.type
_entity.pdbx_description
1 polymer ?
#
loop_
_entity_poly.entity_id
_entity_poly.type
_entity_poly.pdbx_seq_one_letter_code
_entity_poly.pdbx_strand_id
1 'polypeptide(L)'
;MRFAFILFNIGQLYPLAITADDVSNQLPRHGVDFIGPLWLPRTYKITCCRGGQPTAENPQLIANWTQKASDYAVDEQTPGGADEQCRVFDGKFLLSATALFNFSFSGYGVQCKCPESTEVLDRHCRKLAPCQNNGYRSQSLGMLCACTEPYFGEFCDKVCDQGQVLKGVDGRSYCSCLPFYQGEQCTDMVCLNGGELLTSAFA
;
A
#
# COMPACT_ATOMS: atom_id res chain seq x y z
N MET A 1 -25.05 61.24 -31.35
CA MET A 1 -25.50 61.01 -32.75
C MET A 1 -25.59 59.49 -32.89
N ARG A 2 -26.71 58.82 -32.62
CA ARG A 2 -27.94 58.59 -33.42
C ARG A 2 -27.69 58.17 -34.88
N PHE A 3 -28.53 57.21 -35.29
CA PHE A 3 -28.72 56.53 -36.60
C PHE A 3 -27.96 55.19 -36.76
N ALA A 4 -28.56 54.07 -37.14
CA ALA A 4 -29.96 53.70 -37.37
C ALA A 4 -30.08 52.16 -37.43
N PHE A 5 -31.22 51.64 -36.99
CA PHE A 5 -31.73 50.30 -37.29
C PHE A 5 -32.15 50.21 -38.77
N ILE A 6 -31.91 49.07 -39.43
CA ILE A 6 -32.81 48.56 -40.49
C ILE A 6 -32.98 47.05 -40.31
N LEU A 7 -34.23 46.68 -40.04
CA LEU A 7 -34.82 45.34 -40.12
C LEU A 7 -35.22 45.03 -41.57
N PHE A 8 -35.12 43.76 -41.98
CA PHE A 8 -35.98 43.17 -43.01
C PHE A 8 -36.58 41.84 -42.49
N ASN A 9 -37.78 41.99 -41.93
CA ASN A 9 -39.02 41.21 -42.13
C ASN A 9 -39.12 40.55 -43.55
N ILE A 10 -39.73 39.38 -43.84
CA ILE A 10 -41.02 38.76 -43.48
C ILE A 10 -41.05 37.30 -44.01
N GLY A 11 -41.79 36.42 -43.33
CA GLY A 11 -42.40 35.19 -43.92
C GLY A 11 -42.73 34.14 -42.84
N GLN A 12 -43.78 34.28 -42.03
CA GLN A 12 -45.12 33.63 -42.18
C GLN A 12 -45.04 32.11 -42.48
N LEU A 13 -45.61 31.15 -41.73
CA LEU A 13 -46.90 31.02 -41.02
C LEU A 13 -46.85 29.86 -39.97
N TYR A 14 -47.71 29.94 -38.94
CA TYR A 14 -48.09 28.89 -37.96
C TYR A 14 -48.98 27.77 -38.60
N PRO A 15 -49.57 26.80 -37.85
CA PRO A 15 -49.05 25.74 -36.98
C PRO A 15 -49.61 24.33 -37.35
N LEU A 16 -49.20 23.27 -36.62
CA LEU A 16 -49.98 22.08 -36.17
C LEU A 16 -49.37 20.69 -36.43
N ALA A 17 -49.55 19.88 -35.39
CA ALA A 17 -49.84 18.45 -35.36
C ALA A 17 -48.69 17.44 -35.30
N ILE A 18 -48.67 16.78 -34.14
CA ILE A 18 -48.08 15.49 -33.79
C ILE A 18 -48.56 14.41 -34.77
N THR A 19 -47.64 13.56 -35.24
CA THR A 19 -47.96 12.18 -35.60
C THR A 19 -46.93 11.26 -34.97
N ALA A 20 -47.45 10.22 -34.34
CA ALA A 20 -46.75 9.17 -33.61
C ALA A 20 -45.98 8.23 -34.55
N ASP A 21 -45.08 7.49 -33.90
CA ASP A 21 -44.52 6.19 -34.31
C ASP A 21 -43.55 6.13 -35.48
N ASP A 22 -42.25 6.06 -35.14
CA ASP A 22 -41.42 4.96 -35.65
C ASP A 22 -40.42 4.52 -34.56
N VAL A 23 -40.91 3.65 -33.68
CA VAL A 23 -40.06 2.79 -32.85
C VAL A 23 -39.35 1.84 -33.81
N SER A 24 -38.19 2.27 -34.30
CA SER A 24 -37.30 1.40 -35.06
C SER A 24 -36.78 0.32 -34.10
N ASN A 25 -37.42 -0.84 -34.20
CA ASN A 25 -37.03 -2.12 -33.61
C ASN A 25 -35.59 -2.47 -33.99
N GLN A 26 -34.61 -2.04 -33.18
CA GLN A 26 -33.34 -2.73 -33.10
C GLN A 26 -33.51 -3.90 -32.15
N LEU A 27 -33.65 -5.10 -32.73
CA LEU A 27 -33.51 -6.34 -31.96
C LEU A 27 -32.15 -6.32 -31.23
N PRO A 28 -32.09 -6.77 -29.96
CA PRO A 28 -30.84 -6.89 -29.24
C PRO A 28 -29.90 -7.80 -30.02
N ARG A 29 -28.70 -7.31 -30.35
CA ARG A 29 -27.64 -8.16 -30.91
C ARG A 29 -27.25 -9.16 -29.82
N HIS A 30 -27.60 -10.43 -30.05
CA HIS A 30 -27.18 -11.53 -29.19
C HIS A 30 -25.67 -11.73 -29.32
N GLY A 31 -24.94 -11.28 -28.31
CA GLY A 31 -23.50 -11.43 -28.21
C GLY A 31 -22.91 -10.24 -27.46
N VAL A 32 -22.42 -10.48 -26.24
CA VAL A 32 -21.67 -9.60 -25.34
C VAL A 32 -22.40 -8.56 -24.45
N ASP A 33 -23.66 -8.18 -24.69
CA ASP A 33 -24.33 -7.16 -23.83
C ASP A 33 -25.19 -7.72 -22.67
N PHE A 34 -25.18 -9.04 -22.43
CA PHE A 34 -26.03 -9.67 -21.40
C PHE A 34 -25.48 -9.63 -19.97
N ILE A 35 -24.31 -9.04 -19.77
CA ILE A 35 -23.70 -8.93 -18.45
C ILE A 35 -23.69 -7.45 -18.11
N GLY A 36 -24.82 -6.96 -17.57
CA GLY A 36 -24.79 -5.74 -16.75
C GLY A 36 -23.63 -5.84 -15.74
N PRO A 37 -23.01 -4.73 -15.32
CA PRO A 37 -21.70 -4.73 -14.68
C PRO A 37 -21.64 -5.83 -13.60
N LEU A 38 -20.87 -6.88 -13.87
CA LEU A 38 -20.82 -8.04 -12.99
C LEU A 38 -20.05 -7.62 -11.75
N TRP A 39 -20.78 -7.42 -10.66
CA TRP A 39 -20.23 -7.02 -9.38
C TRP A 39 -20.03 -8.26 -8.50
N LEU A 40 -18.81 -8.47 -8.04
CA LEU A 40 -18.43 -9.60 -7.20
C LEU A 40 -18.38 -9.14 -5.74
N PRO A 41 -19.19 -9.72 -4.84
CA PRO A 41 -19.15 -9.37 -3.43
C PRO A 41 -17.84 -9.84 -2.81
N ARG A 42 -17.15 -8.94 -2.11
CA ARG A 42 -15.91 -9.18 -1.38
C ARG A 42 -16.03 -8.68 0.05
N THR A 43 -15.28 -9.31 0.94
CA THR A 43 -15.09 -8.86 2.32
C THR A 43 -13.69 -8.29 2.46
N TYR A 44 -13.49 -7.35 3.38
CA TYR A 44 -12.17 -6.88 3.75
C TYR A 44 -12.03 -6.82 5.27
N LYS A 45 -10.77 -6.92 5.71
CA LYS A 45 -10.35 -6.66 7.08
C LYS A 45 -9.01 -5.94 6.99
N ILE A 46 -8.90 -4.76 7.59
CA ILE A 46 -7.71 -3.91 7.54
C ILE A 46 -7.50 -3.21 8.89
N THR A 47 -6.25 -3.04 9.29
CA THR A 47 -5.90 -2.28 10.48
C THR A 47 -5.37 -0.91 10.06
N CYS A 48 -5.96 0.17 10.56
CA CYS A 48 -5.42 1.52 10.37
C CYS A 48 -5.13 2.16 11.73
N CYS A 49 -3.98 2.80 11.84
CA CYS A 49 -3.47 3.44 13.05
C CYS A 49 -3.51 4.96 12.94
N ARG A 50 -3.30 5.65 14.06
CA ARG A 50 -3.18 7.12 14.13
C ARG A 50 -4.35 7.89 13.47
N GLY A 51 -5.57 7.36 13.58
CA GLY A 51 -6.76 7.97 12.97
C GLY A 51 -6.87 7.79 11.45
N GLY A 52 -6.00 6.99 10.83
CA GLY A 52 -6.14 6.58 9.44
C GLY A 52 -7.47 5.89 9.17
N GLN A 53 -8.04 6.14 8.00
CA GLN A 53 -9.34 5.60 7.59
C GLN A 53 -9.21 4.69 6.37
N PRO A 54 -9.97 3.59 6.29
CA PRO A 54 -10.00 2.75 5.10
C PRO A 54 -10.54 3.53 3.90
N THR A 55 -9.92 3.34 2.75
CA THR A 55 -10.32 3.94 1.46
C THR A 55 -10.14 2.92 0.35
N ALA A 56 -10.92 3.04 -0.71
CA ALA A 56 -10.77 2.21 -1.89
C ALA A 56 -9.42 2.50 -2.56
N GLU A 57 -8.64 1.44 -2.83
CA GLU A 57 -7.39 1.55 -3.60
C GLU A 57 -7.66 2.06 -5.02
N ASN A 58 -8.76 1.61 -5.62
CA ASN A 58 -9.26 2.11 -6.89
C ASN A 58 -10.79 2.37 -6.84
N PRO A 59 -11.22 3.64 -6.77
CA PRO A 59 -12.65 4.00 -6.71
C PRO A 59 -13.47 3.58 -7.94
N GLN A 60 -12.85 3.34 -9.09
CA GLN A 60 -13.56 2.96 -10.32
C GLN A 60 -13.96 1.47 -10.32
N LEU A 61 -13.27 0.65 -9.53
CA LEU A 61 -13.49 -0.80 -9.48
C LEU A 61 -14.28 -1.23 -8.24
N ILE A 62 -14.51 -0.33 -7.29
CA ILE A 62 -15.12 -0.64 -5.99
C ILE A 62 -16.40 0.19 -5.82
N ALA A 63 -17.51 -0.49 -5.55
CA ALA A 63 -18.82 0.12 -5.31
C ALA A 63 -19.48 -0.46 -4.04
N ASN A 64 -20.50 0.25 -3.53
CA ASN A 64 -21.39 -0.19 -2.45
C ASN A 64 -20.66 -0.86 -1.28
N TRP A 65 -19.76 -0.10 -0.66
CA TRP A 65 -18.96 -0.59 0.45
C TRP A 65 -19.58 -0.29 1.81
N THR A 66 -19.38 -1.18 2.76
CA THR A 66 -19.75 -1.04 4.17
C THR A 66 -18.50 -1.00 5.04
N GLN A 67 -18.61 -0.36 6.21
CA GLN A 67 -17.50 -0.24 7.15
C GLN A 67 -18.02 -0.41 8.56
N LYS A 68 -17.37 -1.31 9.31
CA LYS A 68 -17.51 -1.47 10.75
C LYS A 68 -16.14 -1.29 11.36
N ALA A 69 -16.03 -0.41 12.36
CA ALA A 69 -14.83 -0.29 13.17
C ALA A 69 -14.98 -1.20 14.39
N SER A 70 -13.89 -1.87 14.77
CA SER A 70 -13.80 -2.59 16.03
C SER A 70 -12.84 -1.86 16.98
N ASP A 71 -13.19 -1.89 18.26
CA ASP A 71 -12.46 -1.20 19.33
C ASP A 71 -11.26 -2.00 19.85
N TYR A 72 -11.03 -3.21 19.33
CA TYR A 72 -9.93 -4.09 19.73
C TYR A 72 -8.98 -4.31 18.54
N ALA A 73 -7.82 -3.65 18.55
CA ALA A 73 -6.69 -4.06 17.74
C ALA A 73 -5.81 -4.98 18.60
N VAL A 74 -5.96 -6.30 18.44
CA VAL A 74 -5.01 -7.25 19.04
C VAL A 74 -3.83 -7.36 18.08
N ASP A 75 -2.72 -6.69 18.40
CA ASP A 75 -1.42 -7.00 17.82
C ASP A 75 -0.51 -7.46 18.97
N GLU A 76 -0.51 -8.76 19.25
CA GLU A 76 0.23 -9.38 20.36
C GLU A 76 1.75 -9.51 20.08
N GLN A 77 2.29 -8.89 19.04
CA GLN A 77 3.67 -9.12 18.59
C GLN A 77 4.44 -7.88 18.10
N THR A 78 4.34 -6.74 18.78
CA THR A 78 5.36 -5.66 18.62
C THR A 78 6.03 -5.32 19.94
N PRO A 79 7.27 -5.81 20.19
CA PRO A 79 8.08 -5.37 21.32
C PRO A 79 8.70 -4.01 20.98
N GLY A 80 7.98 -2.93 21.30
CA GLY A 80 8.55 -1.58 21.29
C GLY A 80 7.64 -0.52 20.68
N GLY A 81 6.81 0.10 21.52
CA GLY A 81 6.24 1.41 21.24
C GLY A 81 4.72 1.47 21.38
N ALA A 82 4.29 2.15 22.44
CA ALA A 82 2.94 2.60 22.77
C ALA A 82 1.87 2.47 21.67
N ASP A 83 0.77 1.80 22.01
CA ASP A 83 -0.48 1.70 21.25
C ASP A 83 -0.79 2.94 20.40
N GLU A 84 -0.48 2.88 19.10
CA GLU A 84 -0.75 3.97 18.15
C GLU A 84 -2.24 4.03 17.74
N GLN A 85 -3.16 3.99 18.71
CA GLN A 85 -4.62 4.11 18.50
C GLN A 85 -5.09 3.32 17.26
N CYS A 86 -4.61 2.08 17.12
CA CYS A 86 -4.93 1.25 15.96
C CYS A 86 -6.37 0.74 16.08
N ARG A 87 -7.08 0.74 14.95
CA ARG A 87 -8.43 0.17 14.85
C ARG A 87 -8.48 -0.80 13.70
N VAL A 88 -9.13 -1.93 13.94
CA VAL A 88 -9.42 -2.90 12.90
C VAL A 88 -10.77 -2.57 12.29
N PHE A 89 -10.78 -2.39 10.97
CA PHE A 89 -11.96 -2.15 10.17
C PHE A 89 -12.29 -3.41 9.38
N ASP A 90 -13.57 -3.78 9.37
CA ASP A 90 -14.09 -4.87 8.55
C ASP A 90 -15.35 -4.44 7.81
N GLY A 91 -15.62 -5.09 6.68
CA GLY A 91 -16.78 -4.75 5.87
C GLY A 91 -16.87 -5.54 4.59
N LYS A 92 -17.79 -5.11 3.73
CA LYS A 92 -18.05 -5.70 2.42
C LYS A 92 -17.97 -4.64 1.35
N PHE A 93 -17.61 -5.02 0.14
CA PHE A 93 -17.66 -4.16 -1.04
C PHE A 93 -17.97 -4.98 -2.28
N LEU A 94 -18.41 -4.30 -3.35
CA LEU A 94 -18.59 -4.88 -4.66
C LEU A 94 -17.39 -4.55 -5.54
N LEU A 95 -16.74 -5.58 -6.07
CA LEU A 95 -15.63 -5.46 -7.01
C LEU A 95 -16.15 -5.64 -8.45
N SER A 96 -15.81 -4.72 -9.34
CA SER A 96 -16.11 -4.88 -10.77
C SER A 96 -15.41 -6.11 -11.33
N ALA A 97 -16.12 -6.95 -12.09
CA ALA A 97 -15.53 -8.11 -12.77
C ALA A 97 -14.45 -7.71 -13.79
N THR A 98 -14.43 -6.46 -14.27
CA THR A 98 -13.32 -5.96 -15.12
C THR A 98 -11.98 -6.01 -14.40
N ALA A 99 -11.97 -5.95 -13.06
CA ALA A 99 -10.75 -6.11 -12.27
C ALA A 99 -10.14 -7.51 -12.36
N LEU A 100 -10.93 -8.55 -12.73
CA LEU A 100 -10.42 -9.90 -12.93
C LEU A 100 -9.62 -10.06 -14.22
N PHE A 101 -9.81 -9.16 -15.18
CA PHE A 101 -9.22 -9.27 -16.52
C PHE A 101 -8.19 -8.16 -16.82
N ASN A 102 -8.06 -7.18 -15.93
CA ASN A 102 -7.08 -6.11 -16.08
C ASN A 102 -5.92 -6.27 -15.09
N PHE A 103 -4.82 -6.84 -15.58
CA PHE A 103 -3.59 -7.09 -14.81
C PHE A 103 -2.72 -5.84 -14.60
N SER A 104 -3.13 -4.66 -15.09
CA SER A 104 -2.33 -3.43 -15.04
C SER A 104 -2.45 -2.67 -13.70
N PHE A 105 -3.27 -3.15 -12.77
CA PHE A 105 -3.50 -2.48 -11.49
C PHE A 105 -2.64 -3.07 -10.37
N SER A 106 -2.09 -2.19 -9.51
CA SER A 106 -1.23 -2.55 -8.37
C SER A 106 -1.95 -3.34 -7.27
N GLY A 107 -3.28 -3.36 -7.30
CA GLY A 107 -4.12 -4.05 -6.33
C GLY A 107 -5.60 -3.73 -6.56
N TYR A 108 -6.45 -4.58 -5.96
CA TYR A 108 -7.87 -4.31 -5.81
C TYR A 108 -8.22 -4.52 -4.33
N GLY A 109 -8.81 -3.51 -3.69
CA GLY A 109 -9.23 -3.64 -2.31
C GLY A 109 -9.24 -2.32 -1.54
N VAL A 110 -8.91 -2.43 -0.27
CA VAL A 110 -9.00 -1.33 0.71
C VAL A 110 -7.60 -1.05 1.24
N GLN A 111 -7.24 0.22 1.32
CA GLN A 111 -5.99 0.71 1.89
C GLN A 111 -6.26 1.78 2.95
N CYS A 112 -5.34 1.98 3.90
CA CYS A 112 -5.47 3.07 4.86
C CYS A 112 -5.03 4.39 4.22
N LYS A 113 -5.91 5.39 4.27
CA LYS A 113 -5.53 6.77 4.02
C LYS A 113 -5.00 7.35 5.32
N CYS A 114 -3.70 7.63 5.35
CA CYS A 114 -3.03 8.20 6.51
C CYS A 114 -3.26 9.71 6.62
N PRO A 115 -3.29 10.27 7.84
CA PRO A 115 -3.33 11.70 8.02
C PRO A 115 -2.05 12.36 7.47
N GLU A 116 -2.17 13.61 7.04
CA GLU A 116 -1.02 14.42 6.66
C GLU A 116 -0.10 14.58 7.87
N SER A 117 1.12 14.06 7.78
CA SER A 117 2.11 14.13 8.84
C SER A 117 3.50 14.33 8.23
N THR A 118 4.39 14.99 8.96
CA THR A 118 5.80 15.13 8.57
C THR A 118 6.60 13.83 8.73
N GLU A 119 6.01 12.81 9.36
CA GLU A 119 6.65 11.53 9.63
C GLU A 119 6.40 10.55 8.48
N VAL A 120 7.34 9.64 8.27
CA VAL A 120 7.20 8.56 7.29
C VAL A 120 6.37 7.44 7.92
N LEU A 121 5.23 7.13 7.31
CA LEU A 121 4.28 6.13 7.78
C LEU A 121 4.24 4.89 6.88
N ASP A 122 3.89 3.73 7.45
CA ASP A 122 3.63 2.51 6.69
C ASP A 122 2.22 2.52 6.06
N ARG A 123 1.89 1.47 5.31
CA ARG A 123 0.57 1.29 4.68
C ARG A 123 -0.62 1.19 5.66
N HIS A 124 -0.34 1.00 6.95
CA HIS A 124 -1.31 0.97 8.04
C HIS A 124 -1.26 2.25 8.89
N CYS A 125 -0.51 3.26 8.44
CA CYS A 125 -0.31 4.53 9.14
C CYS A 125 0.46 4.41 10.47
N ARG A 126 1.29 3.37 10.62
CA ARG A 126 2.21 3.23 11.74
C ARG A 126 3.48 3.99 11.46
N LYS A 127 4.06 4.59 12.49
CA LYS A 127 5.37 5.25 12.35
C LYS A 127 6.44 4.23 12.02
N LEU A 128 7.16 4.53 10.96
CA LEU A 128 8.30 3.73 10.57
C LEU A 128 9.54 4.22 11.34
N ALA A 129 10.23 3.29 12.01
CA ALA A 129 11.47 3.61 12.69
C ALA A 129 12.52 4.16 11.69
N PRO A 130 13.35 5.13 12.08
CA PRO A 130 14.38 5.67 11.20
C PRO A 130 15.43 4.60 10.88
N CYS A 131 15.94 4.60 9.65
CA CYS A 131 17.11 3.80 9.29
C CYS A 131 18.35 4.40 9.98
N GLN A 132 19.20 3.57 10.56
CA GLN A 132 20.45 3.96 11.20
C GLN A 132 21.64 3.90 10.23
N ASN A 133 22.81 4.36 10.68
CA ASN A 133 24.09 4.20 9.98
C ASN A 133 24.07 4.60 8.49
N ASN A 134 23.43 5.74 8.19
CA ASN A 134 23.25 6.29 6.84
C ASN A 134 22.49 5.38 5.85
N GLY A 135 21.75 4.40 6.36
CA GLY A 135 20.79 3.66 5.56
C GLY A 135 19.68 4.59 5.04
N TYR A 136 19.15 4.28 3.86
CA TYR A 136 18.04 5.02 3.25
C TYR A 136 16.83 4.12 3.05
N ARG A 137 15.63 4.71 3.02
CA ARG A 137 14.39 3.94 2.88
C ARG A 137 14.04 3.80 1.40
N SER A 138 13.86 2.56 0.92
CA SER A 138 13.62 2.28 -0.50
C SER A 138 12.16 1.93 -0.78
N GLN A 139 11.52 2.69 -1.67
CA GLN A 139 10.14 2.44 -2.08
C GLN A 139 10.00 1.14 -2.88
N SER A 140 11.00 0.77 -3.68
CA SER A 140 11.01 -0.48 -4.47
C SER A 140 11.10 -1.73 -3.61
N LEU A 141 11.59 -1.60 -2.38
CA LEU A 141 11.67 -2.69 -1.40
C LEU A 141 10.54 -2.60 -0.36
N GLY A 142 9.40 -1.98 -0.70
CA GLY A 142 8.25 -1.90 0.22
C GLY A 142 8.51 -1.02 1.44
N MET A 143 9.26 0.07 1.26
CA MET A 143 9.69 0.97 2.33
C MET A 143 10.66 0.33 3.33
N LEU A 144 11.35 -0.76 3.02
CA LEU A 144 12.41 -1.28 3.90
C LEU A 144 13.66 -0.38 3.89
N CYS A 145 14.46 -0.46 4.95
CA CYS A 145 15.77 0.21 5.00
C CYS A 145 16.78 -0.54 4.10
N ALA A 146 17.41 0.19 3.19
CA ALA A 146 18.56 -0.25 2.43
C ALA A 146 19.83 0.23 3.15
N CYS A 147 20.64 -0.72 3.61
CA CYS A 147 21.84 -0.44 4.39
C CYS A 147 23.07 -0.32 3.49
N THR A 148 23.96 0.60 3.85
CA THR A 148 25.30 0.65 3.27
C THR A 148 26.20 -0.35 3.98
N GLU A 149 26.94 -1.17 3.24
CA GLU A 149 27.94 -2.06 3.85
C GLU A 149 28.95 -1.23 4.67
N PRO A 150 29.40 -1.73 5.85
CA PRO A 150 29.21 -3.08 6.39
C PRO A 150 27.95 -3.27 7.26
N TYR A 151 27.02 -2.32 7.26
CA TYR A 151 25.83 -2.37 8.12
C TYR A 151 24.73 -3.26 7.53
N PHE A 152 23.97 -3.91 8.41
CA PHE A 152 22.85 -4.78 8.05
C PHE A 152 21.78 -4.78 9.15
N GLY A 153 20.71 -5.56 8.96
CA GLY A 153 19.55 -5.61 9.85
C GLY A 153 18.33 -4.88 9.28
N GLU A 154 17.20 -4.95 9.98
CA GLU A 154 15.94 -4.32 9.53
C GLU A 154 16.03 -2.79 9.51
N PHE A 155 16.82 -2.21 10.43
CA PHE A 155 16.99 -0.77 10.57
C PHE A 155 18.43 -0.32 10.37
N CYS A 156 19.29 -1.17 9.79
CA CYS A 156 20.72 -0.90 9.61
C CYS A 156 21.46 -0.63 10.92
N ASP A 157 20.99 -1.24 12.01
CA ASP A 157 21.47 -1.09 13.38
C ASP A 157 22.65 -2.01 13.71
N LYS A 158 22.88 -3.05 12.91
CA LYS A 158 23.95 -4.03 13.10
C LYS A 158 25.11 -3.78 12.15
N VAL A 159 26.32 -4.12 12.58
CA VAL A 159 27.54 -4.04 11.79
C VAL A 159 28.15 -5.42 11.61
N CYS A 160 28.59 -5.74 10.40
CA CYS A 160 29.34 -6.96 10.11
C CYS A 160 30.83 -6.65 10.24
N ASP A 161 31.44 -6.98 11.38
CA ASP A 161 32.83 -6.58 11.68
C ASP A 161 33.84 -7.52 10.99
N GLN A 162 33.87 -8.79 11.39
CA GLN A 162 34.80 -9.80 10.85
C GLN A 162 34.09 -10.77 9.91
N GLY A 163 33.56 -10.24 8.81
CA GLY A 163 32.78 -11.05 7.87
C GLY A 163 32.35 -10.32 6.62
N GLN A 164 31.38 -10.90 5.93
CA GLN A 164 30.71 -10.28 4.79
C GLN A 164 29.20 -10.39 4.94
N VAL A 165 28.48 -9.31 4.60
CA VAL A 165 27.01 -9.31 4.60
C VAL A 165 26.52 -10.09 3.38
N LEU A 166 25.71 -11.11 3.63
CA LEU A 166 25.09 -11.95 2.60
C LEU A 166 23.56 -11.85 2.70
N LYS A 167 22.87 -12.00 1.56
CA LYS A 167 21.42 -12.15 1.54
C LYS A 167 21.02 -13.61 1.52
N GLY A 168 20.16 -14.00 2.46
CA GLY A 168 19.59 -15.34 2.55
C GLY A 168 18.49 -15.60 1.54
N VAL A 169 18.11 -16.87 1.45
CA VAL A 169 16.97 -17.32 0.65
C VAL A 169 15.64 -16.78 1.14
N ASP A 170 15.59 -16.38 2.41
CA ASP A 170 14.47 -15.68 3.06
C ASP A 170 14.48 -14.16 2.78
N GLY A 171 15.46 -13.66 2.02
CA GLY A 171 15.63 -12.26 1.69
C GLY A 171 16.23 -11.41 2.82
N ARG A 172 16.52 -11.99 3.99
CA ARG A 172 17.15 -11.29 5.11
C ARG A 172 18.65 -11.20 4.91
N SER A 173 19.26 -10.15 5.45
CA SER A 173 20.71 -9.98 5.42
C SER A 173 21.32 -10.53 6.72
N TYR A 174 22.39 -11.32 6.60
CA TYR A 174 23.14 -11.85 7.73
C TYR A 174 24.64 -11.67 7.50
N CYS A 175 25.42 -11.56 8.59
CA CYS A 175 26.87 -11.49 8.50
C CYS A 175 27.45 -12.91 8.49
N SER A 176 28.19 -13.25 7.44
CA SER A 176 28.93 -14.51 7.32
C SER A 176 30.34 -14.31 7.84
N CYS A 177 30.66 -14.95 8.98
CA CYS A 177 31.91 -14.72 9.68
C CYS A 177 33.12 -15.31 8.95
N LEU A 178 34.25 -14.62 9.08
CA LEU A 178 35.56 -15.20 8.81
C LEU A 178 35.86 -16.34 9.80
N PRO A 179 36.79 -17.25 9.47
CA PRO A 179 37.23 -18.29 10.40
C PRO A 179 37.66 -17.69 11.74
N PHE A 180 37.34 -18.39 12.83
CA PHE A 180 37.60 -17.98 14.23
C PHE A 180 36.75 -16.81 14.75
N TYR A 181 35.73 -16.38 14.03
CA TYR A 181 34.73 -15.44 14.55
C TYR A 181 33.33 -16.06 14.54
N GLN A 182 32.49 -15.63 15.48
CA GLN A 182 31.11 -16.07 15.63
C GLN A 182 30.21 -14.92 16.10
N GLY A 183 28.92 -15.24 16.24
CA GLY A 183 27.89 -14.30 16.63
C GLY A 183 27.24 -13.63 15.42
N GLU A 184 26.14 -12.93 15.64
CA GLU A 184 25.37 -12.32 14.55
C GLU A 184 26.16 -11.23 13.81
N GLN A 185 27.04 -10.53 14.51
CA GLN A 185 27.86 -9.43 13.99
C GLN A 185 29.32 -9.84 13.74
N CYS A 186 29.67 -11.11 13.96
CA CYS A 186 31.03 -11.64 13.85
C CYS A 186 32.07 -10.88 14.68
N THR A 187 31.67 -10.39 15.86
CA THR A 187 32.55 -9.67 16.80
C THR A 187 33.27 -10.61 17.75
N ASP A 188 32.73 -11.82 17.95
CA ASP A 188 33.17 -12.71 19.01
C ASP A 188 34.21 -13.68 18.47
N MET A 189 35.44 -13.57 18.94
CA MET A 189 36.50 -14.51 18.56
C MET A 189 36.29 -15.87 19.23
N VAL A 190 36.60 -16.94 18.51
CA VAL A 190 36.49 -18.33 18.97
C VAL A 190 37.87 -18.95 19.05
N CYS A 191 38.24 -19.41 20.25
CA CYS A 191 39.45 -20.16 20.46
C CYS A 191 39.21 -21.66 20.21
N LEU A 192 40.08 -22.29 19.44
CA LEU A 192 40.02 -23.73 19.16
C LEU A 192 40.85 -24.53 20.16
N ASN A 193 40.58 -25.84 20.24
CA ASN A 193 41.36 -26.81 21.02
C ASN A 193 41.47 -26.49 22.52
N GLY A 194 40.43 -25.91 23.11
CA GLY A 194 40.41 -25.55 24.53
C GLY A 194 41.27 -24.33 24.88
N GLY A 195 41.69 -23.55 23.87
CA GLY A 195 42.22 -22.21 24.12
C GLY A 195 41.15 -21.30 24.72
N GLU A 196 41.57 -20.32 25.52
CA GLU A 196 40.69 -19.30 26.07
C GLU A 196 41.21 -17.91 25.66
N LEU A 197 40.28 -16.99 25.43
CA LEU A 197 40.60 -15.58 25.25
C LEU A 197 41.14 -15.02 26.56
N LEU A 198 42.40 -14.60 26.55
CA LEU A 198 42.97 -13.79 27.63
C LEU A 198 42.29 -12.41 27.61
N THR A 199 41.19 -12.28 28.33
CA THR A 199 40.58 -10.99 28.66
C THR A 199 41.45 -10.32 29.73
N SER A 200 42.65 -9.89 29.34
CA SER A 200 43.44 -9.01 30.20
C SER A 200 42.73 -7.66 30.27
N ALA A 201 41.98 -7.48 31.37
CA ALA A 201 41.59 -6.17 31.84
C ALA A 201 42.87 -5.36 32.08
N PHE A 202 43.24 -4.51 31.13
CA PHE A 202 44.01 -3.32 31.45
C PHE A 202 43.03 -2.34 32.11
N ALA A 203 42.90 -2.50 33.43
CA ALA A 203 42.46 -1.46 34.34
C ALA A 203 43.67 -0.61 34.76
#